data_AF-A0A9X2CN89-F1
#
_entry.id   AF-A0A9X2CN89-F1
#
_cell.length_a   1.000
_cell.length_b   1.000
_cell.length_c   1.000
_cell.angle_alpha   90.00
_cell.angle_beta   90.00
_cell.angle_gamma   90.00
#
_symmetry.space_group_name_H-M   'P 1'
#
loop_
_entity.id
_entity.type
_entity.pdbx_description
1 polymer ?
#
loop_
_entity_poly.entity_id
_entity_poly.type
_entity_poly.pdbx_seq_one_letter_code
_entity_poly.pdbx_strand_id
1 'polypeptide(L)'
;MKLFFRSLIGGILAILSILPFLFLGLSLYDAFPNIYGILALGAISILSLWIAYSIFKLIRKRGILKILSYPYSSPEADNLKDK
;
A
#
# COMPACT_ATOMS: atom_id res chain seq x y z
N MET A 1 -4.18 15.86 16.44
CA MET A 1 -5.29 15.37 15.57
C MET A 1 -4.87 14.98 14.15
N LYS A 2 -4.09 15.77 13.40
CA LYS A 2 -3.72 15.44 12.00
C LYS A 2 -2.98 14.10 11.81
N LEU A 3 -2.16 13.68 12.76
CA LEU A 3 -1.41 12.40 12.69
C LEU A 3 -2.31 11.18 12.88
N PHE A 4 -3.30 11.26 13.77
CA PHE A 4 -4.25 10.19 14.05
C PHE A 4 -5.11 9.88 12.81
N PHE A 5 -5.65 10.91 12.16
CA PHE A 5 -6.40 10.75 10.91
C PHE A 5 -5.54 10.15 9.78
N ARG A 6 -4.28 10.58 9.64
CA ARG A 6 -3.36 10.02 8.64
C ARG A 6 -3.06 8.54 8.91
N SER A 7 -2.88 8.15 10.17
CA SER A 7 -2.69 6.75 10.55
C SER A 7 -3.96 5.91 10.32
N LEU A 8 -5.15 6.45 10.64
CA LEU A 8 -6.41 5.76 10.43
C LEU A 8 -6.66 5.48 8.94
N ILE A 9 -6.58 6.51 8.10
CA ILE A 9 -6.83 6.36 6.65
C ILE A 9 -5.71 5.52 6.01
N GLY A 10 -4.46 5.69 6.44
CA GLY A 10 -3.35 4.86 5.99
C GLY A 10 -3.56 3.38 6.35
N GLY A 11 -4.10 3.09 7.54
CA GLY A 11 -4.41 1.73 7.97
C GLY A 11 -5.53 1.10 7.14
N ILE A 12 -6.62 1.84 6.90
CA ILE A 12 -7.74 1.38 6.06
C ILE A 12 -7.26 1.08 4.64
N LEU A 13 -6.47 1.97 4.03
CA LEU A 13 -5.95 1.76 2.68
C LEU A 13 -4.93 0.62 2.61
N ALA A 14 -4.12 0.43 3.66
CA ALA A 14 -3.21 -0.71 3.75
C ALA A 14 -3.98 -2.04 3.80
N ILE A 15 -5.04 -2.13 4.60
CA ILE A 15 -5.90 -3.32 4.66
C ILE A 15 -6.56 -3.56 3.30
N LEU A 16 -7.10 -2.50 2.68
CA LEU A 16 -7.75 -2.60 1.37
C LEU A 16 -6.76 -3.06 0.28
N SER A 17 -5.49 -2.68 0.38
CA SER A 17 -4.46 -3.09 -0.58
C SER A 17 -4.12 -4.59 -0.52
N ILE A 18 -4.48 -5.29 0.57
CA ILE A 18 -4.23 -6.73 0.73
C ILE A 18 -5.28 -7.57 -0.04
N LEU A 19 -6.50 -7.02 -0.25
CA LEU A 19 -7.63 -7.74 -0.84
C LEU A 19 -7.31 -8.39 -2.20
N PRO A 20 -6.70 -7.69 -3.17
CA PRO A 20 -6.36 -8.28 -4.47
C PRO A 20 -5.40 -9.47 -4.35
N PHE A 21 -4.46 -9.41 -3.41
CA PHE A 21 -3.49 -10.48 -3.17
C PHE A 21 -4.11 -11.70 -2.53
N LEU A 22 -5.16 -11.54 -1.71
CA LEU A 22 -5.95 -12.66 -1.20
C LEU A 22 -6.63 -13.42 -2.34
N PHE A 23 -7.29 -12.71 -3.25
CA PHE A 23 -7.91 -13.33 -4.43
C PHE A 23 -6.88 -14.01 -5.34
N LEU A 24 -5.77 -13.34 -5.62
CA LEU A 24 -4.66 -13.91 -6.40
C LEU A 24 -4.08 -15.16 -5.74
N GLY A 25 -3.78 -15.10 -4.44
CA GLY A 25 -3.20 -16.22 -3.69
C GLY A 25 -4.12 -17.45 -3.68
N LEU A 26 -5.41 -17.25 -3.38
CA LEU A 26 -6.40 -18.33 -3.37
C LEU A 26 -6.60 -18.93 -4.77
N SER A 27 -6.78 -18.09 -5.78
CA SER A 27 -6.94 -18.56 -7.17
C SER A 27 -5.72 -19.33 -7.66
N LEU A 28 -4.52 -18.95 -7.24
CA LEU A 28 -3.29 -19.62 -7.62
C LEU A 28 -3.14 -21.00 -6.95
N TYR A 29 -3.57 -21.10 -5.69
CA TYR A 29 -3.60 -22.38 -4.98
C TYR A 29 -4.66 -23.33 -5.53
N ASP A 30 -5.85 -22.82 -5.88
CA ASP A 30 -6.88 -23.62 -6.53
C ASP A 30 -6.41 -24.17 -7.89
N ALA A 31 -5.65 -23.38 -8.66
CA ALA A 31 -5.07 -23.81 -9.92
C ALA A 31 -3.91 -24.81 -9.75
N PHE A 32 -3.12 -24.68 -8.68
CA PHE A 32 -1.96 -25.51 -8.40
C PHE A 32 -1.96 -25.97 -6.93
N PRO A 33 -2.80 -26.96 -6.56
CA PRO A 33 -2.95 -27.43 -5.18
C PRO A 33 -1.81 -28.39 -4.78
N ASN A 34 -0.58 -27.93 -4.96
CA ASN A 34 0.65 -28.67 -4.69
C ASN A 34 1.60 -27.80 -3.84
N ILE A 35 2.76 -28.38 -3.49
CA ILE A 35 3.80 -27.69 -2.72
C ILE A 35 4.22 -26.35 -3.36
N TYR A 36 4.25 -26.27 -4.69
CA TYR A 36 4.60 -25.02 -5.38
C TYR A 36 3.53 -23.94 -5.22
N GLY A 37 2.24 -24.31 -5.22
CA GLY A 37 1.14 -23.38 -4.91
C GLY A 37 1.21 -22.85 -3.48
N ILE A 38 1.54 -23.71 -2.50
CA ILE A 38 1.73 -23.29 -1.10
C ILE A 38 2.90 -22.30 -0.97
N LEU A 39 4.03 -22.59 -1.63
CA LEU A 39 5.19 -21.68 -1.64
C LEU A 39 4.85 -20.33 -2.29
N ALA A 40 4.11 -20.35 -3.40
CA ALA A 40 3.67 -19.14 -4.08
C ALA A 40 2.70 -18.32 -3.21
N LEU A 41 1.76 -18.97 -2.52
CA LEU A 41 0.83 -18.31 -1.61
C LEU A 41 1.57 -17.67 -0.42
N GLY A 42 2.58 -18.34 0.12
CA GLY A 42 3.48 -17.79 1.13
C GLY A 42 4.23 -16.54 0.63
N ALA A 43 4.81 -16.61 -0.57
CA ALA A 43 5.51 -15.48 -1.18
C ALA A 43 4.58 -14.28 -1.44
N ILE A 44 3.37 -14.53 -2.00
CA ILE A 44 2.34 -13.51 -2.24
C ILE A 44 1.91 -12.85 -0.91
N SER A 45 1.77 -13.64 0.15
CA SER A 45 1.39 -13.13 1.47
C SER A 45 2.44 -12.16 2.03
N ILE A 46 3.73 -12.52 1.93
CA ILE A 46 4.84 -11.66 2.37
C ILE A 46 4.89 -10.37 1.55
N LEU A 47 4.77 -10.47 0.23
CA LEU A 47 4.75 -9.31 -0.67
C LEU A 47 3.57 -8.38 -0.39
N SER A 48 2.38 -8.95 -0.15
CA SER A 48 1.18 -8.20 0.19
C SER A 48 1.35 -7.38 1.47
N LEU A 49 1.90 -7.98 2.53
CA LEU A 49 2.22 -7.28 3.78
C LEU A 49 3.25 -6.17 3.58
N TRP A 50 4.27 -6.42 2.75
CA TRP A 50 5.29 -5.41 2.44
C TRP A 50 4.71 -4.21 1.70
N ILE A 51 3.80 -4.43 0.74
CA ILE A 51 3.11 -3.38 0.00
C ILE A 51 2.17 -2.60 0.93
N ALA A 52 1.37 -3.29 1.74
CA ALA A 52 0.46 -2.68 2.69
C ALA A 52 1.20 -1.78 3.69
N TYR A 53 2.34 -2.26 4.23
CA TYR A 53 3.20 -1.47 5.10
C TYR A 53 3.80 -0.25 4.39
N SER A 54 4.23 -0.42 3.14
CA SER A 54 4.78 0.67 2.34
C SER A 54 3.74 1.77 2.10
N ILE A 55 2.50 1.39 1.76
CA ILE A 55 1.37 2.32 1.61
C ILE A 55 1.10 3.04 2.92
N PHE A 56 0.99 2.32 4.03
CA PHE A 56 0.79 2.90 5.36
C PHE A 56 1.87 3.92 5.71
N LYS A 57 3.14 3.55 5.55
CA LYS A 57 4.29 4.42 5.84
C LYS A 57 4.28 5.68 4.98
N LEU A 58 3.93 5.55 3.71
CA LEU A 58 3.90 6.64 2.74
C LEU A 58 2.77 7.63 3.07
N ILE A 59 1.58 7.13 3.37
CA ILE A 59 0.42 7.93 3.81
C ILE A 59 0.69 8.61 5.17
N ARG A 60 1.25 7.88 6.13
CA ARG A 60 1.55 8.42 7.46
C ARG A 60 2.55 9.58 7.38
N LYS A 61 3.58 9.48 6.54
CA LYS A 61 4.60 10.52 6.36
C LYS A 61 4.11 11.72 5.54
N ARG A 62 3.56 11.48 4.35
CA ARG A 62 3.27 12.56 3.37
C ARG A 62 1.82 13.04 3.43
N GLY A 63 0.89 12.19 3.88
CA GLY A 63 -0.56 12.42 3.80
C GLY A 63 -1.12 12.12 2.41
N ILE A 64 -2.32 11.51 2.36
CA ILE A 64 -3.00 11.08 1.12
C ILE A 64 -3.12 12.17 0.07
N LEU A 65 -3.52 13.37 0.49
CA LEU A 65 -3.73 14.48 -0.43
C LEU A 65 -2.44 14.89 -1.16
N LYS A 66 -1.28 14.86 -0.47
CA LYS A 66 0.03 15.16 -1.09
C LYS A 66 0.49 14.07 -2.07
N ILE A 67 0.00 12.85 -1.91
CA ILE A 67 0.34 11.71 -2.78
C ILE A 67 -0.53 11.76 -4.04
N LEU A 68 -1.83 12.02 -3.87
CA LEU A 68 -2.77 12.16 -4.98
C LEU A 68 -2.57 13.45 -5.77
N SER A 69 -2.01 14.51 -5.15
CA SER A 69 -1.65 15.75 -5.84
C SER A 69 -0.31 15.68 -6.57
N TYR A 70 0.46 14.59 -6.46
CA TYR A 70 1.81 14.49 -7.02
C TYR A 70 1.91 14.76 -8.53
N PRO A 71 0.93 14.40 -9.40
CA PRO A 71 0.97 14.83 -10.81
C PRO A 71 0.54 16.30 -11.04
N TYR A 72 -0.05 16.96 -10.04
CA TYR A 72 -0.58 18.33 -10.14
C TYR A 72 0.26 19.39 -9.38
N SER A 73 1.21 18.98 -8.54
CA SER A 73 2.15 19.89 -7.88
C SER A 73 3.49 19.85 -8.60
N SER A 74 3.80 20.87 -9.39
CA SER A 74 5.13 21.01 -10.01
C SER A 74 6.21 21.04 -8.91
N PRO A 75 7.41 20.49 -9.15
CA PRO A 75 8.54 20.57 -8.22
C PRO A 75 8.88 22.01 -7.81
N GLU A 76 8.49 22.98 -8.64
CA GLU A 76 8.72 24.42 -8.45
C GLU A 76 7.86 25.00 -7.32
N ALA A 77 6.66 24.45 -7.07
CA ALA A 77 5.77 24.95 -6.02
C ALA A 77 6.18 24.54 -4.60
N ASP A 78 6.89 23.41 -4.43
CA ASP A 78 7.41 22.97 -3.11
C ASP A 78 8.69 23.77 -2.73
N ASN A 79 9.44 24.31 -3.70
CA ASN A 79 10.65 25.14 -3.46
C ASN A 79 10.37 26.62 -3.13
N LEU A 80 9.12 27.09 -3.28
CA LEU A 80 8.75 28.49 -2.99
C LEU A 80 8.34 28.74 -1.54
N LYS A 81 8.25 27.70 -0.70
CA LYS A 81 7.91 27.84 0.73
C LYS A 81 9.11 28.04 1.67
N ASP A 82 10.32 27.90 1.14
CA ASP A 82 11.57 28.09 1.89
C ASP A 82 12.22 29.46 1.64
N LYS A 83 11.45 30.45 1.13
CA LYS A 83 11.83 31.87 1.09
C LYS A 83 10.89 32.73 1.91
#